data_AF-A0A2R6Q7Z0-F1
#
_entry.id   AF-A0A2R6Q7Z0-F1
#
_cell.length_a   1.000
_cell.length_b   1.000
_cell.length_c   1.000
_cell.angle_alpha   90.00
_cell.angle_beta   90.00
_cell.angle_gamma   90.00
#
_symmetry.space_group_name_H-M   'P 1'
#
loop_
_entity.id
_entity.type
_entity.pdbx_description
1 polymer ?
#
loop_
_entity_poly.entity_id
_entity_poly.type
_entity_poly.pdbx_seq_one_letter_code
_entity_poly.pdbx_strand_id
1 'polypeptide(L)'
;MTDLPEGNWTGSYLGDLTRDSGSFKLHVLRENDGLVTRTAKKLAAAGNGMKFSYIPESLDGMKKHCCPPLLPNMLLYIEESLCSCASLGFVGTAGSTIAESIELMRKYGVCCGRGSTESY
;
A
#
# COMPACT_ATOMS: atom_id res chain seq x y z
N MET A 1 8.42 -0.25 3.62
CA MET A 1 7.33 -1.23 3.81
C MET A 1 7.98 -2.57 4.11
N THR A 2 7.54 -3.26 5.16
CA THR A 2 8.05 -4.58 5.56
C THR A 2 6.94 -5.37 6.24
N ASP A 3 6.98 -6.69 6.07
CA ASP A 3 6.16 -7.67 6.79
C ASP A 3 6.80 -8.13 8.10
N LEU A 4 8.04 -7.72 8.37
CA LEU A 4 8.75 -8.10 9.59
C LEU A 4 8.12 -7.42 10.81
N PRO A 5 7.75 -8.19 11.86
CA PRO A 5 7.28 -7.60 13.10
C PRO A 5 8.42 -6.81 13.77
N GLU A 6 8.05 -5.74 14.49
CA GLU A 6 9.01 -4.84 15.16
C GLU A 6 10.04 -5.58 16.04
N GLY A 7 9.62 -6.65 16.72
CA GLY A 7 10.51 -7.47 17.56
C GLY A 7 11.68 -8.11 16.79
N ASN A 8 11.55 -8.27 15.48
CA ASN A 8 12.57 -8.87 14.61
C ASN A 8 13.49 -7.83 13.96
N TRP A 9 13.33 -6.54 14.26
CA TRP A 9 14.14 -5.49 13.63
C TRP A 9 15.53 -5.36 14.24
N THR A 10 15.79 -5.97 15.39
CA THR A 10 17.11 -5.95 16.06
C THR A 10 18.22 -6.45 15.12
N GLY A 11 19.27 -5.64 14.92
CA GLY A 11 20.38 -6.00 14.03
C GLY A 11 20.09 -5.89 12.53
N SER A 12 18.92 -5.35 12.15
CA SER A 12 18.57 -5.02 10.76
C SER A 12 18.67 -3.52 10.50
N TYR A 13 18.65 -3.13 9.22
CA TYR A 13 18.57 -1.72 8.81
C TYR A 13 17.39 -0.98 9.45
N LEU A 14 16.23 -1.64 9.60
CA LEU A 14 15.07 -1.05 10.28
C LEU A 14 15.36 -0.80 11.76
N GLY A 15 16.10 -1.69 12.41
CA GLY A 15 16.58 -1.51 13.78
C GLY A 15 17.49 -0.29 13.90
N ASP A 16 18.39 -0.07 12.95
CA ASP A 16 19.24 1.11 12.94
C ASP A 16 18.42 2.39 12.75
N LEU A 17 17.43 2.39 11.85
CA LEU A 17 16.51 3.52 11.67
C LEU A 17 15.67 3.80 12.93
N THR A 18 15.22 2.78 13.68
CA THR A 18 14.49 3.01 14.93
C THR A 18 15.34 3.73 15.98
N ARG A 19 16.65 3.48 16.00
CA ARG A 19 17.58 4.06 16.97
C ARG A 19 17.92 5.51 16.64
N ASP A 20 17.82 5.90 15.38
CA ASP A 20 18.00 7.28 14.91
C ASP A 20 16.65 8.01 14.76
N SER A 21 15.89 8.05 15.85
CA SER A 21 14.56 8.68 15.88
C SER A 21 14.59 10.21 15.70
N GLY A 22 15.77 10.83 15.76
CA GLY A 22 15.96 12.26 15.52
C GLY A 22 15.99 12.61 14.02
N SER A 23 16.47 11.68 13.20
CA SER A 23 16.58 11.85 11.75
C SER A 23 15.47 11.14 10.98
N PHE A 24 14.95 10.04 11.55
CA PHE A 24 13.96 9.20 10.88
C PHE A 24 12.73 8.97 11.75
N LYS A 25 11.55 9.02 11.12
CA LYS A 25 10.28 8.66 11.75
C LYS A 25 9.73 7.42 11.07
N LEU A 26 9.55 6.36 11.86
CA LEU A 26 8.93 5.13 11.40
C LEU A 26 7.43 5.18 11.67
N HIS A 27 6.66 4.82 10.65
CA HIS A 27 5.20 4.73 10.70
C HIS A 27 4.80 3.27 10.55
N VAL A 28 3.96 2.80 11.46
CA VAL A 28 3.42 1.44 11.42
C VAL A 28 1.95 1.55 11.12
N LEU A 29 1.53 0.95 10.00
CA LEU A 29 0.13 0.85 9.62
C LEU A 29 -0.39 -0.52 10.04
N ARG A 30 -1.58 -0.53 10.63
CA ARG A 30 -2.27 -1.74 11.10
C ARG A 30 -3.66 -1.80 10.47
N GLU A 31 -4.19 -3.01 10.30
CA GLU A 31 -5.52 -3.22 9.72
C GLU A 31 -6.64 -2.45 10.44
N ASN A 32 -6.51 -2.32 11.76
CA ASN A 32 -7.48 -1.64 12.61
C ASN A 32 -7.30 -0.12 12.66
N ASP A 33 -6.29 0.43 11.98
CA ASP A 33 -6.06 1.87 11.97
C ASP A 33 -7.24 2.59 11.31
N GLY A 34 -7.56 3.78 11.82
CA GLY A 34 -8.67 4.59 11.32
C GLY A 34 -8.58 4.90 9.82
N LEU A 35 -7.35 5.04 9.29
CA LEU A 35 -7.11 5.24 7.87
C LEU A 35 -7.52 4.01 7.04
N VAL A 36 -7.08 2.83 7.46
CA VAL A 36 -7.34 1.56 6.75
C VAL A 36 -8.83 1.25 6.78
N THR A 37 -9.42 1.27 7.98
CA THR A 37 -10.86 0.99 8.18
C THR A 37 -11.76 1.98 7.44
N ARG A 38 -11.41 3.28 7.43
CA ARG A 38 -12.17 4.30 6.69
C ARG A 38 -12.08 4.10 5.18
N THR A 39 -10.89 3.79 4.66
CA THR A 39 -10.69 3.56 3.23
C THR A 39 -11.46 2.32 2.79
N ALA A 40 -11.40 1.24 3.55
CA ALA A 40 -12.17 0.02 3.32
C ALA A 40 -13.69 0.31 3.27
N LYS A 41 -14.21 1.07 4.25
CA LYS A 41 -15.63 1.47 4.31
C LYS A 41 -16.04 2.32 3.10
N LYS A 42 -15.21 3.30 2.70
CA LYS A 42 -15.47 4.13 1.53
C LYS A 42 -15.50 3.31 0.25
N LEU A 43 -14.57 2.37 0.09
CA LEU A 43 -14.51 1.50 -1.08
C LEU A 43 -15.73 0.58 -1.16
N ALA A 44 -16.11 -0.02 -0.02
CA ALA A 44 -17.32 -0.85 0.07
C ALA A 44 -18.59 -0.05 -0.24
N ALA A 45 -18.69 1.20 0.23
CA ALA A 45 -19.82 2.08 -0.03
C ALA A 45 -19.86 2.62 -1.47
N ALA A 46 -18.71 2.73 -2.15
CA ALA A 46 -18.63 3.22 -3.51
C ALA A 46 -19.29 2.28 -4.53
N GLY A 47 -19.57 1.01 -4.17
CA GLY A 47 -20.57 0.13 -4.80
C GLY A 47 -20.32 -0.31 -6.25
N ASN A 48 -19.57 0.44 -7.05
CA ASN A 48 -19.29 0.19 -8.47
C ASN A 48 -17.86 0.65 -8.79
N GLY A 49 -16.96 -0.30 -9.12
CA GLY A 49 -15.95 -0.01 -10.14
C GLY A 49 -14.46 -0.18 -9.82
N MET A 50 -14.03 -0.60 -8.63
CA MET A 50 -12.61 -0.98 -8.48
C MET A 50 -12.44 -2.46 -8.79
N LYS A 51 -12.48 -2.80 -10.09
CA LYS A 51 -12.13 -4.12 -10.61
C LYS A 51 -10.61 -4.30 -10.53
N PHE A 52 -10.05 -4.35 -9.31
CA PHE A 52 -8.64 -4.68 -9.13
C PHE A 52 -8.48 -6.18 -9.37
N SER A 53 -8.02 -6.51 -10.57
CA SER A 53 -7.89 -7.88 -11.03
C SER A 53 -6.51 -8.38 -10.62
N TYR A 54 -6.38 -8.89 -9.39
CA TYR A 54 -5.36 -9.92 -9.16
C TYR A 54 -6.07 -11.25 -9.35
N ILE A 55 -5.94 -11.81 -10.56
CA ILE A 55 -6.40 -13.16 -10.86
C ILE A 55 -5.19 -14.06 -10.59
N PRO A 56 -5.17 -14.88 -9.52
CA PRO A 56 -4.33 -16.05 -9.53
C PRO A 56 -4.91 -17.00 -10.59
N GLU A 57 -4.09 -17.42 -11.55
CA GLU A 57 -4.44 -18.45 -12.52
C GLU A 57 -4.78 -19.76 -11.79
N SER A 58 -6.06 -19.94 -11.45
CA SER A 58 -6.70 -21.22 -11.11
C SER A 58 -7.96 -20.90 -10.33
N LEU A 59 -9.12 -20.81 -10.98
CA LEU A 59 -10.42 -21.16 -10.38
C LEU A 59 -11.45 -21.27 -11.52
N ASP A 60 -11.24 -22.27 -12.36
CA ASP A 60 -12.29 -22.81 -13.18
C ASP A 60 -13.30 -23.53 -12.26
N GLY A 61 -14.52 -23.00 -12.20
CA GLY A 61 -15.67 -23.71 -11.65
C GLY A 61 -15.94 -23.57 -10.15
N MET A 62 -16.36 -22.39 -9.67
CA MET A 62 -17.21 -22.33 -8.46
C MET A 62 -18.45 -21.46 -8.64
N LYS A 63 -19.58 -22.10 -8.32
CA LYS A 63 -20.97 -21.63 -8.40
C LYS A 63 -21.21 -20.32 -7.62
N LYS A 64 -22.21 -19.59 -8.11
CA LYS A 64 -22.88 -18.44 -7.49
C LYS A 64 -23.26 -18.70 -6.02
N HIS A 65 -22.39 -18.32 -5.10
CA HIS A 65 -22.74 -17.87 -3.76
C HIS A 65 -21.98 -16.56 -3.55
N CYS A 66 -22.63 -15.56 -2.96
CA CYS A 66 -22.08 -14.23 -2.74
C CYS A 66 -20.74 -14.29 -2.00
N CYS A 67 -19.63 -14.39 -2.75
CA CYS A 67 -18.36 -13.90 -2.26
C CYS A 67 -18.57 -12.39 -2.08
N PRO A 68 -18.41 -11.85 -0.86
CA PRO A 68 -18.14 -10.43 -0.73
C PRO A 68 -17.06 -10.10 -1.75
N PRO A 69 -17.17 -9.01 -2.54
CA PRO A 69 -16.09 -8.62 -3.43
C PRO A 69 -14.82 -8.70 -2.60
N LEU A 70 -13.86 -9.54 -3.02
CA LEU A 70 -12.60 -9.73 -2.32
C LEU A 70 -11.98 -8.35 -2.27
N LEU A 71 -12.16 -7.64 -1.17
CA LEU A 71 -11.60 -6.32 -1.02
C LEU A 71 -10.09 -6.55 -1.09
N PRO A 72 -9.36 -5.87 -1.98
CA PRO A 72 -7.91 -5.98 -1.98
C PRO A 72 -7.42 -5.73 -0.56
N ASN A 73 -6.30 -6.35 -0.17
CA ASN A 73 -5.72 -6.10 1.13
C ASN A 73 -5.51 -4.57 1.26
N MET A 74 -6.43 -3.90 1.97
CA MET A 74 -6.54 -2.45 1.94
C MET A 74 -5.33 -1.81 2.58
N LEU A 75 -4.72 -2.50 3.54
CA LEU A 75 -3.44 -2.13 4.12
C LEU A 75 -2.36 -2.12 3.03
N LEU A 76 -2.19 -3.22 2.30
CA LEU A 76 -1.21 -3.31 1.21
C LEU A 76 -1.42 -2.22 0.14
N TYR A 77 -2.68 -2.02 -0.30
CA TYR A 77 -2.98 -0.97 -1.29
C TYR A 77 -2.60 0.44 -0.79
N ILE A 78 -2.87 0.73 0.49
CA ILE A 78 -2.47 2.00 1.11
C ILE A 78 -0.95 2.11 1.18
N GLU A 79 -0.25 1.05 1.57
CA GLU A 79 1.21 1.04 1.64
C GLU A 79 1.86 1.25 0.27
N GLU A 80 1.41 0.52 -0.76
CA GLU A 80 1.90 0.70 -2.12
C GLU A 80 1.60 2.11 -2.64
N SER A 81 0.41 2.64 -2.36
CA SER A 81 0.04 4.02 -2.71
C SER A 81 0.98 5.03 -2.05
N LEU A 82 1.27 4.88 -0.74
CA LEU A 82 2.20 5.76 -0.02
C LEU A 82 3.63 5.68 -0.59
N CYS A 83 4.13 4.48 -0.86
CA CYS A 83 5.45 4.30 -1.48
C CYS A 83 5.50 4.89 -2.89
N SER A 84 4.40 4.80 -3.65
CA SER A 84 4.32 5.43 -4.98
C SER A 84 4.36 6.96 -4.89
N CYS A 85 3.88 7.55 -3.81
CA CYS A 85 3.86 9.01 -3.61
C CYS A 85 5.15 9.58 -3.02
N ALA A 86 6.15 8.75 -2.70
CA ALA A 86 7.39 9.23 -2.09
C ALA A 86 8.14 10.18 -3.03
N SER A 87 8.34 11.43 -2.58
CA SER A 87 9.03 12.48 -3.32
C SER A 87 10.52 12.22 -3.49
N LEU A 88 11.15 11.56 -2.51
CA LEU A 88 12.58 11.21 -2.52
C LEU A 88 12.91 10.00 -3.42
N GLY A 89 11.90 9.33 -3.98
CA GLY A 89 12.08 8.11 -4.75
C GLY A 89 11.56 6.87 -4.05
N PHE A 90 11.69 5.73 -4.73
CA PHE A 90 11.34 4.41 -4.22
C PHE A 90 12.45 3.43 -4.60
N VAL A 91 12.83 2.57 -3.66
CA VAL A 91 13.73 1.45 -3.87
C VAL A 91 13.03 0.21 -3.34
N GLY A 92 12.72 -0.74 -4.23
CA GLY A 92 12.07 -2.00 -3.89
C GLY A 92 13.03 -3.19 -4.01
N THR A 93 12.53 -4.36 -3.63
CA THR A 93 13.23 -5.63 -3.81
C THR A 93 13.11 -6.09 -5.26
N ALA A 94 14.24 -6.39 -5.91
CA ALA A 94 14.26 -6.88 -7.29
C ALA A 94 13.45 -8.19 -7.43
N GLY A 95 12.61 -8.27 -8.47
CA GLY A 95 11.72 -9.42 -8.72
C GLY A 95 10.46 -9.47 -7.86
N SER A 96 10.23 -8.47 -6.99
CA SER A 96 8.97 -8.36 -6.23
C SER A 96 7.86 -7.76 -7.09
N THR A 97 6.73 -8.47 -7.20
CA THR A 97 5.52 -7.96 -7.87
C THR A 97 4.95 -6.70 -7.19
N ILE A 98 5.16 -6.58 -5.88
CA ILE A 98 4.78 -5.39 -5.10
C ILE A 98 5.66 -4.19 -5.48
N ALA A 99 6.98 -4.40 -5.62
CA ALA A 99 7.88 -3.35 -6.08
C ALA A 99 7.54 -2.90 -7.51
N GLU A 100 7.24 -3.85 -8.40
CA GLU A 100 6.79 -3.57 -9.77
C GLU A 100 5.47 -2.78 -9.79
N SER A 101 4.50 -3.14 -8.94
CA SER A 101 3.24 -2.39 -8.78
C SER A 101 3.48 -0.93 -8.40
N ILE A 102 4.35 -0.70 -7.41
CA ILE A 102 4.70 0.66 -6.95
C ILE A 102 5.38 1.46 -8.07
N GLU A 103 6.34 0.86 -8.78
CA GLU A 103 7.00 1.51 -9.92
C GLU A 103 6.01 1.87 -11.04
N LEU A 104 5.04 1.00 -11.30
CA LEU A 104 3.97 1.26 -12.26
C LEU A 104 3.10 2.44 -11.83
N MET A 105 2.67 2.47 -10.56
CA MET A 105 1.88 3.58 -10.01
C MET A 105 2.62 4.92 -10.06
N ARG A 106 3.95 4.91 -9.81
CA ARG A 106 4.81 6.08 -9.98
C ARG A 106 4.84 6.55 -11.43
N LYS A 107 5.03 5.63 -12.36
CA LYS A 107 5.09 5.91 -13.81
C LYS A 107 3.82 6.56 -14.34
N TYR A 108 2.65 6.16 -13.82
CA TYR A 108 1.35 6.71 -14.24
C TYR A 108 0.86 7.89 -13.40
N GLY A 109 1.65 8.37 -12.43
CA GLY A 109 1.31 9.57 -11.68
C GLY A 109 0.05 9.44 -10.82
N VAL A 110 -0.15 8.29 -10.17
CA VAL A 110 -1.29 8.08 -9.25
C VAL A 110 -1.32 9.14 -8.13
N CYS A 111 -0.15 9.65 -7.76
CA CYS A 111 0.03 10.65 -6.72
C CYS A 111 -0.02 12.11 -7.22
N CYS A 112 -0.43 12.35 -8.46
CA CYS A 112 -0.60 13.70 -9.01
C CYS A 112 -1.79 14.42 -8.37
N GLY A 113 -1.58 14.91 -7.14
CA GLY A 113 -2.36 16.03 -6.63
C GLY A 113 -2.04 17.26 -7.49
N ARG A 114 -3.08 17.98 -7.94
CA ARG A 114 -2.91 19.34 -8.49
C ARG A 114 -2.03 20.12 -7.52
N GLY A 115 -0.84 20.52 -7.96
CA GLY A 115 -0.11 21.58 -7.28
C GLY A 115 -1.02 22.81 -7.30
N SER A 116 -1.63 23.14 -6.17
CA SER A 116 -2.08 24.49 -5.93
C SER A 116 -0.82 25.35 -5.90
N THR A 117 -0.58 26.04 -7.00
CA THR A 117 0.27 27.22 -7.05
C THR A 117 -0.22 28.20 -5.98
N GLU A 118 0.53 28.33 -4.89
CA GLU A 118 0.54 29.57 -4.12
C GLU A 118 1.98 30.07 -4.11
N SER A 119 2.26 30.90 -5.11
CA SER A 119 3.35 31.85 -5.10
C SER A 119 2.97 32.97 -4.12
N TYR A 120 3.84 33.25 -3.15
CA TYR A 120 3.89 34.53 -2.44
C TYR A 120 5.22 35.21 -2.77
#